data_AF-A0A1W9T2U4-F1
#
_entry.id   AF-A0A1W9T2U4-F1
#
_cell.length_a   1.000
_cell.length_b   1.000
_cell.length_c   1.000
_cell.angle_alpha   90.00
_cell.angle_beta   90.00
_cell.angle_gamma   90.00
#
_symmetry.space_group_name_H-M   'P 1'
#
loop_
_entity.id
_entity.type
_entity.pdbx_description
1 polymer ?
#
loop_
_entity_poly.entity_id
_entity_poly.type
_entity_poly.pdbx_seq_one_letter_code
_entity_poly.pdbx_strand_id
1 'polypeptide(L)'
;MYFSCNMEFNQQYANPVSRMVTLVAFFLSLIIGIAFFKSSNMIALFVFVFTVICATYGEEVVVLFADDELELRIRIGDVGISYLKFAIIIFNSDKKITESELTRVEKYMGSEYDEEIGHASKKFIEKYRLKQYKISSTCSKLYSLKHSHKLQLIYQLFALAYSDGILLKNEEQIILQISNELNINSLHFKNIKAMFSKSKKTKSQSSGNASYSSQKNKRKYKSFFAGSSFAYLELGVSSNISAGEIKIVYRNLAKKYHPDKWVGASKNEQKKAKEKFQRINNAYELIKKKRM
;
A
#
# COMPACT_ATOMS: atom_id res chain seq x y z
N MET A 1 4.20 -17.56 -3.85
CA MET A 1 5.48 -17.13 -4.48
C MET A 1 5.47 -15.63 -4.80
N TYR A 2 4.90 -14.79 -3.92
CA TYR A 2 4.84 -13.33 -4.15
C TYR A 2 5.18 -12.47 -2.91
N PHE A 3 5.83 -13.04 -1.89
CA PHE A 3 6.26 -12.29 -0.70
C PHE A 3 7.66 -12.66 -0.18
N SER A 4 8.52 -13.15 -1.07
CA SER A 4 9.96 -13.24 -0.84
C SER A 4 10.76 -12.08 -1.45
N CYS A 5 10.10 -11.10 -2.09
CA CYS A 5 10.79 -9.95 -2.67
C CYS A 5 10.59 -8.73 -1.77
N ASN A 6 11.27 -8.72 -0.61
CA ASN A 6 11.48 -7.49 0.17
C ASN A 6 12.80 -7.53 0.97
N MET A 7 13.77 -8.32 0.50
CA MET A 7 15.19 -8.26 0.89
C MET A 7 16.10 -8.31 -0.36
N GLU A 8 15.55 -7.95 -1.53
CA GLU A 8 16.28 -7.60 -2.76
C GLU A 8 15.79 -6.23 -3.25
N PHE A 9 15.46 -5.35 -2.30
CA PHE A 9 15.21 -3.94 -2.57
C PHE A 9 16.56 -3.29 -2.87
N ASN A 10 17.02 -3.36 -4.13
CA ASN A 10 17.73 -2.22 -4.73
C ASN A 10 17.98 -2.21 -6.24
N GLN A 11 17.81 -3.29 -7.03
CA GLN A 11 18.40 -3.26 -8.39
C GLN A 11 17.48 -3.02 -9.59
N GLN A 12 16.15 -3.16 -9.48
CA GLN A 12 15.31 -3.16 -10.70
C GLN A 12 14.55 -1.85 -10.98
N TYR A 13 14.22 -1.06 -9.95
CA TYR A 13 13.55 0.24 -10.11
C TYR A 13 14.49 1.44 -10.02
N ALA A 14 15.72 1.24 -9.54
CA ALA A 14 16.76 2.26 -9.50
C ALA A 14 17.22 2.64 -10.93
N ASN A 15 17.33 1.68 -11.85
CA ASN A 15 17.99 1.88 -13.14
C ASN A 15 17.40 2.96 -14.08
N PRO A 16 16.08 3.11 -14.29
CA PRO A 16 15.58 4.16 -15.18
C PRO A 16 15.58 5.55 -14.52
N VAL A 17 15.33 5.62 -13.20
CA VAL A 17 15.29 6.89 -12.45
C VAL A 17 16.71 7.40 -12.20
N SER A 18 17.64 6.53 -11.82
CA SER A 18 19.06 6.86 -11.68
C SER A 18 19.60 7.37 -13.02
N ARG A 19 19.31 6.69 -14.13
CA ARG A 19 19.72 7.14 -15.47
C ARG A 19 19.18 8.52 -15.84
N MET A 20 17.90 8.81 -15.54
CA MET A 20 17.36 10.16 -15.77
C MET A 20 18.02 11.21 -14.88
N VAL A 21 18.28 10.89 -13.61
CA VAL A 21 18.92 11.83 -12.67
C VAL A 21 20.39 12.07 -13.03
N THR A 22 21.16 11.03 -13.37
CA THR A 22 22.54 11.18 -13.87
C THR A 22 22.57 12.04 -15.14
N LEU A 23 21.58 11.89 -16.02
CA LEU A 23 21.47 12.68 -17.25
C LEU A 23 21.11 14.14 -16.96
N VAL A 24 20.16 14.43 -16.07
CA VAL A 24 19.84 15.80 -15.65
C VAL A 24 21.01 16.45 -14.91
N ALA A 25 21.66 15.72 -14.00
CA ALA A 25 22.82 16.17 -13.25
C ALA A 25 24.01 16.46 -14.19
N PHE A 26 24.21 15.64 -15.22
CA PHE A 26 25.17 15.89 -16.30
C PHE A 26 24.90 17.23 -16.99
N PHE A 27 23.66 17.48 -17.43
CA PHE A 27 23.32 18.74 -18.11
C PHE A 27 23.44 19.96 -17.19
N LEU A 28 23.06 19.86 -15.93
CA LEU A 28 23.24 20.95 -14.95
C LEU A 28 24.74 21.24 -14.70
N SER A 29 25.56 20.20 -14.57
CA SER A 29 27.01 20.35 -14.42
C SER A 29 27.67 20.94 -15.67
N LEU A 30 27.16 20.63 -16.87
CA LEU A 30 27.61 21.22 -18.12
C LEU A 30 27.29 22.73 -18.14
N ILE A 31 26.07 23.12 -17.76
CA ILE A 31 25.65 24.52 -17.69
C ILE A 31 26.49 25.30 -16.67
N ILE A 32 26.70 24.74 -15.48
CA ILE A 32 27.55 25.34 -14.44
C ILE A 32 29.00 25.44 -14.91
N GLY A 33 29.52 24.39 -15.56
CA GLY A 33 30.87 24.36 -16.10
C GLY A 33 31.10 25.48 -17.13
N ILE A 34 30.14 25.67 -18.06
CA ILE A 34 30.19 26.75 -19.05
C ILE A 34 30.13 28.14 -18.38
N ALA A 35 29.37 28.28 -17.29
CA ALA A 35 29.22 29.56 -16.60
C ALA A 35 30.50 29.98 -15.83
N PHE A 36 31.27 29.02 -15.30
CA PHE A 36 32.42 29.30 -14.43
C PHE A 36 33.78 29.14 -15.11
N PHE A 37 33.89 28.31 -16.15
CA PHE A 37 35.18 28.03 -16.78
C PHE A 37 35.25 28.57 -18.21
N LYS A 38 36.30 29.37 -18.48
CA LYS A 38 36.53 30.00 -19.78
C LYS A 38 37.22 29.07 -20.79
N SER A 39 37.80 27.96 -20.32
CA SER A 39 38.55 27.00 -21.15
C SER A 39 37.79 25.68 -21.31
N SER A 40 37.71 25.18 -22.54
CA SER A 40 36.95 23.97 -22.89
C SER A 40 37.44 22.71 -22.16
N ASN A 41 38.74 22.63 -21.87
CA ASN A 41 39.33 21.46 -21.20
C ASN A 41 38.89 21.36 -19.72
N MET A 42 38.70 22.50 -19.04
CA MET A 42 38.26 22.52 -17.64
C MET A 42 36.78 22.16 -17.52
N ILE A 43 35.96 22.56 -18.51
CA ILE A 43 34.56 22.15 -18.61
C ILE A 43 34.47 20.64 -18.75
N ALA A 44 35.26 20.04 -19.66
CA ALA A 44 35.27 18.60 -19.87
C ALA A 44 35.70 17.82 -18.62
N LEU A 45 36.73 18.30 -17.91
CA LEU A 45 37.20 17.67 -16.67
C LEU A 45 36.13 17.74 -15.55
N PHE A 46 35.50 18.90 -15.37
CA PHE A 46 34.46 19.10 -14.37
C PHE A 46 33.26 18.18 -14.62
N VAL A 47 32.78 18.12 -15.86
CA VAL A 47 31.66 17.25 -16.24
C VAL A 47 32.03 15.78 -16.06
N PHE A 48 33.24 15.37 -16.44
CA PHE A 48 33.69 13.99 -16.26
C PHE A 48 33.75 13.59 -14.78
N VAL A 49 34.39 14.39 -13.93
CA VAL A 49 34.49 14.13 -12.49
C VAL A 49 33.12 14.09 -11.85
N PHE A 50 32.25 15.06 -12.17
CA PHE A 50 30.89 15.12 -11.62
C PHE A 50 30.04 13.92 -12.08
N THR A 51 30.20 13.48 -13.32
CA THR A 51 29.52 12.30 -13.86
C THR A 51 29.99 11.02 -13.16
N VAL A 52 31.29 10.87 -12.93
CA VAL A 52 31.85 9.74 -12.19
C VAL A 52 31.31 9.72 -10.76
N ILE A 53 31.30 10.87 -10.07
CA ILE A 53 30.74 11.00 -8.71
C ILE A 53 29.25 10.64 -8.70
N CYS A 54 28.46 11.12 -9.67
CA CYS A 54 27.05 10.76 -9.77
C CYS A 54 26.83 9.28 -10.15
N ALA A 55 27.76 8.66 -10.88
CA ALA A 55 27.69 7.23 -11.19
C ALA A 55 28.03 6.37 -9.96
N THR A 56 28.92 6.84 -9.08
CA THR A 56 29.31 6.14 -7.85
C THR A 56 28.36 6.38 -6.69
N TYR A 57 27.80 7.58 -6.54
CA TYR A 57 26.94 7.99 -5.43
C TYR A 57 25.51 8.33 -5.87
N GLY A 58 25.10 7.90 -7.07
CA GLY A 58 23.84 8.32 -7.69
C GLY A 58 22.61 8.07 -6.84
N GLU A 59 22.58 6.97 -6.07
CA GLU A 59 21.47 6.68 -5.16
C GLU A 59 21.37 7.72 -4.02
N GLU A 60 22.49 8.13 -3.43
CA GLU A 60 22.53 9.14 -2.36
C GLU A 60 22.20 10.55 -2.89
N VAL A 61 22.64 10.86 -4.11
CA VAL A 61 22.33 12.12 -4.79
C VAL A 61 20.83 12.20 -5.15
N VAL A 62 20.21 11.09 -5.57
CA VAL A 62 18.75 11.03 -5.79
C VAL A 62 18.00 11.36 -4.51
N VAL A 63 18.44 10.84 -3.36
CA VAL A 63 17.80 11.13 -2.06
C VAL A 63 17.96 12.60 -1.66
N LEU A 64 19.10 13.23 -1.98
CA LEU A 64 19.34 14.66 -1.70
C LEU A 64 18.45 15.62 -2.51
N PHE A 65 18.05 15.23 -3.73
CA PHE A 65 17.24 16.07 -4.63
C PHE A 65 15.80 15.56 -4.84
N ALA A 66 15.45 14.39 -4.30
CA ALA A 66 14.12 13.84 -4.40
C ALA A 66 13.14 14.67 -3.56
N ASP A 67 12.03 15.09 -4.17
CA ASP A 67 10.87 15.58 -3.42
C ASP A 67 10.35 14.43 -2.52
N ASP A 68 9.84 14.76 -1.32
CA ASP A 68 9.37 13.80 -0.31
C ASP A 68 8.38 12.77 -0.90
N GLU A 69 7.62 13.16 -1.93
CA GLU A 69 6.69 12.26 -2.64
C GLU A 69 7.43 11.13 -3.38
N LEU A 70 8.58 11.43 -4.00
CA LEU A 70 9.39 10.46 -4.72
C LEU A 70 10.13 9.52 -3.75
N GLU A 71 10.70 10.08 -2.68
CA GLU A 71 11.37 9.28 -1.63
C GLU A 71 10.39 8.30 -0.99
N LEU A 72 9.19 8.77 -0.62
CA LEU A 72 8.16 7.91 -0.04
C LEU A 72 7.69 6.87 -1.07
N ARG A 73 7.48 7.26 -2.34
CA ARG A 73 7.11 6.33 -3.41
C ARG A 73 8.14 5.22 -3.61
N ILE A 74 9.44 5.51 -3.52
CA ILE A 74 10.50 4.50 -3.61
C ILE A 74 10.32 3.47 -2.49
N ARG A 75 10.03 3.91 -1.25
CA ARG A 75 9.86 3.03 -0.09
C ARG A 75 8.58 2.19 -0.13
N ILE A 76 7.42 2.77 -0.47
CA ILE A 76 6.11 2.10 -0.35
C ILE A 76 5.52 1.60 -1.69
N GLY A 77 6.16 1.97 -2.80
CA GLY A 77 5.74 1.63 -4.16
C GLY A 77 4.48 2.37 -4.64
N ASP A 78 4.06 2.03 -5.87
CA ASP A 78 2.91 2.68 -6.53
C ASP A 78 1.57 2.42 -5.82
N VAL A 79 1.42 1.26 -5.16
CA VAL A 79 0.20 0.94 -4.41
C VAL A 79 0.10 1.79 -3.15
N GLY A 80 1.19 1.87 -2.37
CA GLY A 80 1.22 2.67 -1.15
C GLY A 80 1.02 4.15 -1.42
N ILE A 81 1.72 4.71 -2.42
CA ILE A 81 1.57 6.14 -2.74
C ILE A 81 0.17 6.45 -3.29
N SER A 82 -0.43 5.52 -4.04
CA SER A 82 -1.81 5.68 -4.53
C SER A 82 -2.82 5.62 -3.38
N TYR A 83 -2.60 4.74 -2.40
CA TYR A 83 -3.40 4.69 -1.19
C TYR A 83 -3.37 6.03 -0.43
N LEU A 84 -2.20 6.63 -0.24
CA LEU A 84 -2.07 7.94 0.42
C LEU A 84 -2.77 9.06 -0.36
N LYS A 85 -2.69 9.05 -1.69
CA LYS A 85 -3.40 10.01 -2.54
C LYS A 85 -4.91 9.84 -2.44
N PHE A 86 -5.41 8.60 -2.45
CA PHE A 86 -6.84 8.34 -2.24
C PHE A 86 -7.28 8.77 -0.83
N ALA A 87 -6.46 8.57 0.19
CA ALA A 87 -6.73 9.07 1.54
C ALA A 87 -6.94 10.59 1.54
N ILE A 88 -6.03 11.34 0.89
CA ILE A 88 -6.16 12.80 0.76
C ILE A 88 -7.46 13.18 0.03
N ILE A 89 -7.81 12.50 -1.07
CA ILE A 89 -9.04 12.78 -1.82
C ILE A 89 -10.28 12.51 -0.94
N ILE A 90 -10.29 11.42 -0.18
CA ILE A 90 -11.40 11.05 0.71
C ILE A 90 -11.54 12.08 1.84
N PHE A 91 -10.47 12.39 2.56
CA PHE A 91 -10.52 13.33 3.69
C PHE A 91 -10.87 14.76 3.26
N ASN A 92 -10.42 15.17 2.08
CA ASN A 92 -10.76 16.48 1.53
C ASN A 92 -12.24 16.60 1.12
N SER A 93 -12.97 15.48 1.03
CA SER A 93 -14.39 15.50 0.67
C SER A 93 -15.26 16.17 1.73
N ASP A 94 -14.84 16.13 2.99
CA ASP A 94 -15.54 16.73 4.14
C ASP A 94 -14.88 18.03 4.64
N LYS A 95 -13.95 18.59 3.84
CA LYS A 95 -13.24 19.86 4.04
C LYS A 95 -12.35 19.95 5.30
N LYS A 96 -12.26 18.91 6.12
CA LYS A 96 -11.34 18.85 7.27
C LYS A 96 -10.80 17.45 7.46
N ILE A 97 -9.47 17.35 7.49
CA ILE A 97 -8.76 16.15 7.92
C ILE A 97 -8.70 16.14 9.44
N THR A 98 -9.15 15.06 10.05
CA THR A 98 -9.17 14.84 11.49
C THR A 98 -7.92 14.09 11.97
N GLU A 99 -7.62 14.20 13.27
CA GLU A 99 -6.49 13.49 13.88
C GLU A 99 -6.72 11.96 13.92
N SER A 100 -7.98 11.51 14.02
CA SER A 100 -8.34 10.09 13.96
C SER A 100 -8.04 9.48 12.60
N GLU A 101 -8.33 10.21 11.52
CA GLU A 101 -8.01 9.83 10.14
C GLU A 101 -6.50 9.72 9.90
N LEU A 102 -5.73 10.71 10.38
CA LEU A 102 -4.26 10.70 10.29
C LEU A 102 -3.66 9.53 11.07
N THR A 103 -4.10 9.33 12.32
CA THR A 103 -3.66 8.23 13.17
C THR A 103 -4.01 6.87 12.54
N ARG A 104 -5.15 6.78 11.83
CA ARG A 104 -5.56 5.58 11.11
C ARG A 104 -4.60 5.24 9.98
N VAL A 105 -4.21 6.23 9.17
CA VAL A 105 -3.22 6.05 8.10
C VAL A 105 -1.88 5.64 8.68
N GLU A 106 -1.40 6.37 9.69
CA GLU A 106 -0.15 6.11 10.39
C GLU A 106 -0.08 4.68 10.90
N LYS A 107 -1.12 4.23 11.61
CA LYS A 107 -1.20 2.88 12.15
C LYS A 107 -1.24 1.82 11.06
N TYR A 108 -2.01 2.05 9.99
CA TYR A 108 -2.11 1.10 8.88
C TYR A 108 -0.78 0.95 8.16
N MET A 109 -0.21 2.06 7.68
CA MET A 109 1.07 2.09 6.98
C MET A 109 2.20 1.59 7.89
N GLY A 110 2.13 1.95 9.17
CA GLY A 110 2.99 1.48 10.25
C GLY A 110 3.04 -0.04 10.42
N SER A 111 1.87 -0.66 10.23
CA SER A 111 1.69 -2.11 10.38
C SER A 111 1.95 -2.89 9.09
N GLU A 112 1.79 -2.25 7.94
CA GLU A 112 1.97 -2.86 6.63
C GLU A 112 3.44 -2.81 6.18
N TYR A 113 4.14 -1.73 6.50
CA TYR A 113 5.53 -1.51 6.17
C TYR A 113 6.40 -1.48 7.44
N ASP A 114 6.54 -0.32 8.08
CA ASP A 114 7.27 -0.12 9.33
C ASP A 114 6.84 1.19 10.01
N GLU A 115 7.28 1.43 11.25
CA GLU A 115 6.82 2.56 12.07
C GLU A 115 7.21 3.92 11.47
N GLU A 116 8.40 4.00 10.89
CA GLU A 116 8.91 5.21 10.25
C GLU A 116 8.05 5.58 9.04
N ILE A 117 7.67 4.60 8.22
CA ILE A 117 6.76 4.79 7.09
C ILE A 117 5.36 5.19 7.59
N GLY A 118 4.92 4.68 8.73
CA GLY A 118 3.69 5.15 9.39
C GLY A 118 3.73 6.65 9.66
N HIS A 119 4.75 7.11 10.37
CA HIS A 119 4.96 8.53 10.67
C HIS A 119 5.14 9.38 9.40
N ALA A 120 5.94 8.91 8.44
CA ALA A 120 6.16 9.59 7.17
C ALA A 120 4.86 9.71 6.35
N SER A 121 3.99 8.69 6.39
CA SER A 121 2.69 8.71 5.72
C SER A 121 1.75 9.75 6.32
N LYS A 122 1.74 9.90 7.66
CA LYS A 122 0.99 10.97 8.33
C LYS A 122 1.49 12.35 7.90
N LYS A 123 2.80 12.58 7.99
CA LYS A 123 3.44 13.84 7.54
C LYS A 123 3.16 14.14 6.08
N PHE A 124 3.17 13.12 5.22
CA PHE A 124 2.84 13.25 3.81
C PHE A 124 1.42 13.79 3.61
N ILE A 125 0.42 13.23 4.30
CA ILE A 125 -0.96 13.71 4.20
C ILE A 125 -1.10 15.14 4.72
N GLU A 126 -0.45 15.47 5.85
CA GLU A 126 -0.46 16.84 6.40
C GLU A 126 0.13 17.84 5.41
N LYS A 127 1.30 17.52 4.81
CA LYS A 127 2.00 18.37 3.84
C LYS A 127 1.17 18.57 2.57
N TYR A 128 0.58 17.50 2.04
CA TYR A 128 -0.10 17.51 0.74
C TYR A 128 -1.63 17.66 0.85
N ARG A 129 -2.17 18.03 2.01
CA ARG A 129 -3.63 18.16 2.23
C ARG A 129 -4.33 19.11 1.26
N LEU A 130 -3.66 20.17 0.80
CA LEU A 130 -4.24 21.15 -0.13
C LEU A 130 -4.09 20.74 -1.61
N LYS A 131 -3.29 19.71 -1.89
CA LYS A 131 -3.00 19.26 -3.24
C LYS A 131 -4.20 18.48 -3.80
N GLN A 132 -4.63 18.87 -4.99
CA GLN A 132 -5.75 18.22 -5.68
C GLN A 132 -5.22 17.07 -6.53
N TYR A 133 -5.52 15.84 -6.10
CA TYR A 133 -5.20 14.64 -6.85
C TYR A 133 -6.40 14.19 -7.70
N LYS A 134 -6.13 13.76 -8.94
CA LYS A 134 -7.15 13.18 -9.80
C LYS A 134 -7.23 11.67 -9.58
N ILE A 135 -8.45 11.13 -9.50
CA ILE A 135 -8.69 9.70 -9.33
C ILE A 135 -8.12 8.94 -10.54
N SER A 136 -8.45 9.38 -11.76
CA SER A 136 -8.07 8.73 -13.02
C SER A 136 -6.57 8.60 -13.22
N SER A 137 -5.79 9.62 -12.87
CA SER A 137 -4.33 9.57 -12.98
C SER A 137 -3.66 8.73 -11.89
N THR A 138 -4.35 8.52 -10.77
CA THR A 138 -3.88 7.66 -9.69
C THR A 138 -4.20 6.20 -10.00
N CYS A 139 -5.41 5.90 -10.48
CA CYS A 139 -5.83 4.57 -10.92
C CYS A 139 -5.01 4.03 -12.10
N SER A 140 -4.53 4.89 -13.00
CA SER A 140 -3.74 4.44 -14.16
C SER A 140 -2.47 3.68 -13.78
N LYS A 141 -1.86 4.04 -12.65
CA LYS A 141 -0.66 3.37 -12.11
C LYS A 141 -0.96 1.99 -11.52
N LEU A 142 -2.24 1.66 -11.31
CA LEU A 142 -2.70 0.46 -10.63
C LEU A 142 -3.33 -0.58 -11.56
N TYR A 143 -3.35 -0.33 -12.88
CA TYR A 143 -4.00 -1.25 -13.83
C TYR A 143 -3.36 -2.64 -13.86
N SER A 144 -2.04 -2.72 -13.66
CA SER A 144 -1.26 -3.96 -13.61
C SER A 144 -1.56 -4.82 -12.38
N LEU A 145 -2.27 -4.28 -11.37
CA LEU A 145 -2.62 -5.05 -10.18
C LEU A 145 -3.59 -6.19 -10.49
N LYS A 146 -3.33 -7.35 -9.88
CA LYS A 146 -4.28 -8.46 -9.85
C LYS A 146 -5.59 -8.01 -9.21
N HIS A 147 -6.69 -8.58 -9.69
CA HIS A 147 -8.04 -8.23 -9.20
C HIS A 147 -8.18 -8.34 -7.67
N SER A 148 -7.50 -9.32 -7.06
CA SER A 148 -7.50 -9.50 -5.61
C SER A 148 -6.86 -8.33 -4.83
N HIS A 149 -5.77 -7.75 -5.34
CA HIS A 149 -5.13 -6.58 -4.72
C HIS A 149 -5.99 -5.32 -4.89
N LYS A 150 -6.69 -5.19 -6.02
CA LYS A 150 -7.67 -4.11 -6.23
C LYS A 150 -8.80 -4.18 -5.19
N LEU A 151 -9.30 -5.37 -4.89
CA LEU A 151 -10.31 -5.57 -3.84
C LEU A 151 -9.78 -5.25 -2.43
N GLN A 152 -8.54 -5.61 -2.14
CA GLN A 152 -7.89 -5.29 -0.87
C GLN A 152 -7.73 -3.77 -0.69
N LEU A 153 -7.32 -3.06 -1.75
CA LEU A 153 -7.23 -1.60 -1.73
C LEU A 153 -8.59 -0.97 -1.42
N ILE A 154 -9.67 -1.39 -2.10
CA ILE A 154 -11.02 -0.88 -1.81
C ILE A 154 -11.44 -1.16 -0.37
N TYR A 155 -11.18 -2.37 0.14
CA TYR A 155 -11.45 -2.68 1.54
C TYR A 155 -10.72 -1.73 2.49
N GLN A 156 -9.45 -1.45 2.21
CA GLN A 156 -8.66 -0.54 3.03
C GLN A 156 -9.18 0.90 2.95
N LEU A 157 -9.64 1.37 1.78
CA LEU A 157 -10.26 2.69 1.64
C LEU A 157 -11.57 2.79 2.44
N PHE A 158 -12.39 1.72 2.49
CA PHE A 158 -13.54 1.70 3.37
C PHE A 158 -13.16 1.67 4.86
N ALA A 159 -12.09 0.95 5.21
CA ALA A 159 -11.56 0.92 6.58
C ALA A 159 -10.94 2.25 7.02
N LEU A 160 -10.62 3.11 6.05
CA LEU A 160 -10.16 4.47 6.23
C LEU A 160 -11.34 5.41 6.43
N ALA A 161 -12.29 5.46 5.48
CA ALA A 161 -13.48 6.31 5.55
C ALA A 161 -14.40 5.99 6.75
N TYR A 162 -14.41 4.74 7.21
CA TYR A 162 -15.18 4.34 8.40
C TYR A 162 -14.41 4.52 9.72
N SER A 163 -13.29 5.25 9.76
CA SER A 163 -12.47 5.41 10.97
C SER A 163 -13.27 5.96 12.14
N ASP A 164 -14.19 6.88 11.86
CA ASP A 164 -15.01 7.57 12.86
C ASP A 164 -16.34 6.84 13.14
N GLY A 165 -16.51 5.63 12.57
CA GLY A 165 -17.71 4.80 12.76
C GLY A 165 -18.93 5.23 11.95
N ILE A 166 -18.79 6.26 11.14
CA ILE A 166 -19.81 6.75 10.19
C ILE A 166 -19.15 6.79 8.81
N LEU A 167 -19.84 6.28 7.80
CA LEU A 167 -19.42 6.43 6.40
C LEU A 167 -20.25 7.55 5.79
N LEU A 168 -19.60 8.62 5.35
CA LEU A 168 -20.29 9.75 4.74
C LEU A 168 -20.61 9.45 3.26
N LYS A 169 -21.67 10.09 2.75
CA LYS A 169 -22.15 9.84 1.38
C LYS A 169 -21.12 10.27 0.34
N ASN A 170 -20.37 11.34 0.60
CA ASN A 170 -19.35 11.87 -0.30
C ASN A 170 -18.16 10.91 -0.40
N GLU A 171 -17.66 10.42 0.74
CA GLU A 171 -16.59 9.42 0.79
C GLU A 171 -17.00 8.13 0.07
N GLU A 172 -18.24 7.65 0.30
CA GLU A 172 -18.76 6.48 -0.41
C GLU A 172 -18.77 6.70 -1.93
N GLN A 173 -19.17 7.89 -2.40
CA GLN A 173 -19.17 8.22 -3.82
C GLN A 173 -17.76 8.23 -4.41
N ILE A 174 -16.77 8.74 -3.68
CA ILE A 174 -15.36 8.72 -4.10
C ILE A 174 -14.85 7.28 -4.18
N ILE A 175 -15.09 6.45 -3.15
CA ILE A 175 -14.67 5.04 -3.17
C ILE A 175 -15.39 4.28 -4.31
N LEU A 176 -16.65 4.61 -4.59
CA LEU A 176 -17.40 4.05 -5.73
C LEU A 176 -16.74 4.44 -7.06
N GLN A 177 -16.37 5.71 -7.24
CA GLN A 177 -15.64 6.18 -8.42
C GLN A 177 -14.31 5.44 -8.60
N ILE A 178 -13.50 5.33 -7.53
CA ILE A 178 -12.24 4.57 -7.54
C ILE A 178 -12.50 3.11 -7.95
N SER A 179 -13.54 2.48 -7.39
CA SER A 179 -13.87 1.09 -7.69
C SER A 179 -14.26 0.89 -9.16
N ASN A 180 -14.98 1.84 -9.74
CA ASN A 180 -15.38 1.80 -11.15
C ASN A 180 -14.15 1.95 -12.06
N GLU A 181 -13.25 2.89 -11.78
CA GLU A 181 -12.02 3.08 -12.56
C GLU A 181 -11.07 1.88 -12.47
N LEU A 182 -11.04 1.18 -11.34
CA LEU A 182 -10.26 -0.05 -11.18
C LEU A 182 -10.94 -1.29 -11.79
N ASN A 183 -12.09 -1.13 -12.46
CA ASN A 183 -12.92 -2.19 -13.04
C ASN A 183 -13.37 -3.23 -12.01
N ILE A 184 -13.78 -2.79 -10.83
CA ILE A 184 -14.32 -3.65 -9.78
C ILE A 184 -15.82 -3.77 -9.98
N ASN A 185 -16.33 -5.01 -10.00
CA ASN A 185 -17.76 -5.26 -10.15
C ASN A 185 -18.55 -4.58 -9.01
N SER A 186 -19.69 -3.98 -9.34
CA SER A 186 -20.61 -3.37 -8.35
C SER A 186 -21.01 -4.32 -7.22
N LEU A 187 -21.09 -5.63 -7.49
CA LEU A 187 -21.31 -6.65 -6.48
C LEU A 187 -20.15 -6.72 -5.48
N HIS A 188 -18.90 -6.70 -5.96
CA HIS A 188 -17.73 -6.69 -5.10
C HIS A 188 -17.73 -5.45 -4.18
N PHE A 189 -17.98 -4.28 -4.75
CA PHE A 189 -18.11 -3.03 -3.99
C PHE A 189 -19.19 -3.10 -2.89
N LYS A 190 -20.43 -3.47 -3.26
CA LYS A 190 -21.56 -3.56 -2.30
C LYS A 190 -21.26 -4.51 -1.14
N ASN A 191 -20.58 -5.61 -1.41
CA ASN A 191 -20.24 -6.58 -0.39
C ASN A 191 -19.15 -6.10 0.56
N ILE A 192 -18.14 -5.37 0.05
CA ILE A 192 -17.12 -4.72 0.89
C ILE A 192 -17.79 -3.67 1.77
N LYS A 193 -18.60 -2.78 1.18
CA LYS A 193 -19.38 -1.77 1.91
C LYS A 193 -20.17 -2.37 3.07
N ALA A 194 -20.87 -3.49 2.81
CA ALA A 194 -21.70 -4.15 3.82
C ALA A 194 -20.94 -4.65 5.06
N MET A 195 -19.61 -4.74 5.01
CA MET A 195 -18.78 -5.08 6.17
C MET A 195 -18.69 -3.94 7.19
N PHE A 196 -18.79 -2.70 6.71
CA PHE A 196 -18.66 -1.49 7.53
C PHE A 196 -20.03 -0.96 7.98
N SER A 197 -21.09 -1.17 7.20
CA SER A 197 -22.44 -0.63 7.49
C SER A 197 -23.24 -1.34 8.62
N LYS A 198 -22.68 -2.35 9.32
CA LYS A 198 -23.43 -3.17 10.29
C LYS A 198 -22.81 -3.25 11.71
N SER A 199 -22.38 -2.12 12.27
CA SER A 199 -21.95 -2.05 13.68
C SER A 199 -23.07 -1.65 14.67
N LYS A 200 -24.29 -1.31 14.24
CA LYS A 200 -25.45 -1.20 15.17
C LYS A 200 -26.10 -2.58 15.38
N LYS A 201 -25.86 -3.17 16.55
CA LYS A 201 -26.57 -4.36 17.05
C LYS A 201 -28.08 -4.10 17.06
N THR A 202 -28.86 -5.06 16.54
CA THR A 202 -30.22 -5.33 17.01
C THR A 202 -30.42 -6.85 16.98
N LYS A 203 -30.46 -7.45 18.17
CA LYS A 203 -31.24 -8.67 18.40
C LYS A 203 -32.70 -8.24 18.25
N SER A 204 -33.31 -8.50 17.11
CA SER A 204 -34.75 -8.34 16.92
C SER A 204 -35.24 -9.44 15.99
N GLN A 205 -36.20 -10.19 16.52
CA GLN A 205 -36.99 -11.19 15.84
C GLN A 205 -37.73 -10.59 14.62
N SER A 206 -38.02 -11.49 13.67
CA SER A 206 -39.20 -11.51 12.80
C SER A 206 -39.27 -10.65 11.53
N SER A 207 -39.53 -11.40 10.45
CA SER A 207 -40.44 -11.14 9.32
C SER A 207 -40.07 -10.11 8.24
N GLY A 208 -40.10 -10.57 6.99
CA GLY A 208 -40.00 -9.74 5.79
C GLY A 208 -39.24 -10.43 4.66
N ASN A 209 -39.98 -11.05 3.74
CA ASN A 209 -39.46 -11.68 2.52
C ASN A 209 -38.61 -10.71 1.70
N ALA A 210 -37.28 -10.84 1.77
CA ALA A 210 -36.34 -10.14 0.91
C ALA A 210 -35.21 -11.08 0.45
N SER A 211 -35.39 -11.62 -0.76
CA SER A 211 -34.37 -12.06 -1.73
C SER A 211 -33.30 -13.06 -1.27
N TYR A 212 -33.59 -14.35 -1.50
CA TYR A 212 -32.73 -15.52 -1.34
C TYR A 212 -31.33 -15.43 -2.02
N SER A 213 -31.07 -14.48 -2.93
CA SER A 213 -29.76 -14.31 -3.61
C SER A 213 -28.76 -13.38 -2.88
N SER A 214 -29.26 -12.47 -2.01
CA SER A 214 -28.42 -11.50 -1.28
C SER A 214 -27.69 -12.14 -0.10
N GLN A 215 -28.31 -13.13 0.56
CA GLN A 215 -27.75 -13.89 1.68
C GLN A 215 -26.50 -14.71 1.26
N LYS A 216 -26.49 -15.26 0.04
CA LYS A 216 -25.42 -16.14 -0.49
C LYS A 216 -24.14 -15.35 -0.79
N ASN A 217 -24.28 -14.17 -1.38
CA ASN A 217 -23.16 -13.26 -1.62
C ASN A 217 -22.62 -12.67 -0.31
N LYS A 218 -23.47 -12.28 0.63
CA LYS A 218 -23.03 -11.79 1.95
C LYS A 218 -22.17 -12.81 2.71
N ARG A 219 -22.52 -14.11 2.63
CA ARG A 219 -21.70 -15.22 3.15
C ARG A 219 -20.41 -15.43 2.37
N LYS A 220 -20.44 -15.37 1.04
CA LYS A 220 -19.25 -15.51 0.16
C LYS A 220 -18.21 -14.42 0.42
N TYR A 221 -18.64 -13.18 0.60
CA TYR A 221 -17.73 -12.06 0.85
C TYR A 221 -17.30 -11.95 2.29
N LYS A 222 -18.19 -12.19 3.26
CA LYS A 222 -17.77 -12.46 4.64
C LYS A 222 -16.78 -13.62 4.69
N SER A 223 -16.88 -14.66 3.86
CA SER A 223 -15.85 -15.71 3.72
C SER A 223 -14.70 -15.38 2.77
N PHE A 224 -14.73 -14.24 2.08
CA PHE A 224 -13.63 -13.76 1.24
C PHE A 224 -12.70 -12.89 2.09
N PHE A 225 -13.25 -11.98 2.90
CA PHE A 225 -12.53 -11.13 3.84
C PHE A 225 -12.40 -11.73 5.26
N ALA A 226 -13.25 -12.68 5.66
CA ALA A 226 -13.09 -13.53 6.85
C ALA A 226 -12.88 -15.02 6.50
N GLY A 227 -12.48 -15.33 5.27
CA GLY A 227 -12.14 -16.69 4.88
C GLY A 227 -11.11 -16.74 3.77
N SER A 228 -10.96 -17.93 3.18
CA SER A 228 -9.74 -18.40 2.50
C SER A 228 -9.08 -17.44 1.50
N SER A 229 -9.82 -16.58 0.80
CA SER A 229 -9.23 -15.66 -0.19
C SER A 229 -8.35 -14.58 0.42
N PHE A 230 -8.80 -13.93 1.50
CA PHE A 230 -7.95 -13.04 2.29
C PHE A 230 -6.81 -13.80 2.95
N ALA A 231 -7.05 -15.05 3.37
CA ALA A 231 -5.99 -15.89 3.88
C ALA A 231 -4.91 -16.23 2.83
N TYR A 232 -5.28 -16.49 1.57
CA TYR A 232 -4.32 -16.69 0.49
C TYR A 232 -3.54 -15.40 0.19
N LEU A 233 -4.20 -14.24 0.30
CA LEU A 233 -3.54 -12.94 0.19
C LEU A 233 -2.57 -12.67 1.34
N GLU A 234 -2.97 -12.95 2.59
CA GLU A 234 -2.13 -12.79 3.78
C GLU A 234 -0.89 -13.71 3.72
N LEU A 235 -1.00 -14.89 3.10
CA LEU A 235 0.12 -15.78 2.82
C LEU A 235 0.89 -15.44 1.53
N GLY A 236 0.43 -14.48 0.72
CA GLY A 236 1.10 -14.08 -0.53
C GLY A 236 1.05 -15.15 -1.64
N VAL A 237 -0.04 -15.91 -1.70
CA VAL A 237 -0.22 -17.05 -2.63
C VAL A 237 -1.52 -16.94 -3.43
N SER A 238 -1.54 -17.57 -4.60
CA SER A 238 -2.76 -17.67 -5.43
C SER A 238 -3.74 -18.68 -4.83
N SER A 239 -5.04 -18.51 -5.05
CA SER A 239 -6.04 -19.50 -4.63
C SER A 239 -5.91 -20.85 -5.33
N ASN A 240 -5.20 -20.93 -6.47
CA ASN A 240 -4.98 -22.17 -7.22
C ASN A 240 -3.76 -22.99 -6.77
N ILE A 241 -3.02 -22.51 -5.75
CA ILE A 241 -1.81 -23.15 -5.26
C ILE A 241 -2.08 -24.54 -4.64
N SER A 242 -1.09 -25.45 -4.70
CA SER A 242 -1.19 -26.80 -4.12
C SER A 242 -1.18 -26.78 -2.59
N ALA A 243 -1.85 -27.76 -1.97
CA ALA A 243 -1.86 -27.94 -0.52
C ALA A 243 -0.44 -28.14 0.07
N GLY A 244 0.45 -28.80 -0.67
CA GLY A 244 1.86 -28.97 -0.28
C GLY A 244 2.63 -27.65 -0.27
N GLU A 245 2.43 -26.83 -1.30
CA GLU A 245 3.07 -25.52 -1.43
C GLU A 245 2.56 -24.51 -0.39
N ILE A 246 1.26 -24.56 -0.03
CA ILE A 246 0.70 -23.74 1.06
C ILE A 246 1.44 -24.03 2.38
N LYS A 247 1.68 -25.31 2.67
CA LYS A 247 2.38 -25.73 3.90
C LYS A 247 3.83 -25.24 3.91
N ILE A 248 4.50 -25.23 2.75
CA ILE A 248 5.86 -24.69 2.61
C ILE A 248 5.86 -23.18 2.87
N VAL A 249 4.96 -22.43 2.21
CA VAL A 249 4.87 -20.98 2.39
C VAL A 249 4.54 -20.60 3.83
N TYR A 250 3.58 -21.31 4.46
CA TYR A 250 3.25 -21.11 5.86
C TYR A 250 4.46 -21.36 6.78
N ARG A 251 5.19 -22.46 6.60
CA ARG A 251 6.39 -22.77 7.40
C ARG A 251 7.45 -21.67 7.27
N ASN A 252 7.66 -21.16 6.07
CA ASN A 252 8.64 -20.10 5.82
C ASN A 252 8.23 -18.79 6.50
N LEU A 253 6.95 -18.40 6.38
CA LEU A 253 6.41 -17.20 7.03
C LEU A 253 6.40 -17.34 8.56
N ALA A 254 5.98 -18.48 9.10
CA ALA A 254 5.99 -18.77 10.53
C ALA A 254 7.42 -18.70 11.09
N LYS A 255 8.40 -19.27 10.39
CA LYS A 255 9.83 -19.18 10.78
C LYS A 255 10.37 -17.75 10.71
N LYS A 256 9.85 -16.91 9.80
CA LYS A 256 10.26 -15.50 9.65
C LYS A 256 9.72 -14.62 10.78
N TYR A 257 8.45 -14.80 11.14
CA TYR A 257 7.76 -13.96 12.14
C TYR A 257 7.60 -14.63 13.52
N HIS A 258 8.27 -15.75 13.77
CA HIS A 258 8.20 -16.45 15.06
C HIS A 258 8.67 -15.53 16.21
N PRO A 259 7.95 -15.44 17.34
CA PRO A 259 8.28 -14.51 18.43
C PRO A 259 9.73 -14.66 18.94
N ASP A 260 10.26 -15.88 18.90
CA ASP A 260 11.64 -16.20 19.31
C ASP A 260 12.71 -15.47 18.49
N LYS A 261 12.44 -15.12 17.22
CA LYS A 261 13.37 -14.35 16.38
C LYS A 261 13.37 -12.85 16.68
N TRP A 262 12.38 -12.37 17.41
CA TRP A 262 12.16 -10.94 17.64
C TRP A 262 12.41 -10.54 19.10
N VAL A 263 12.92 -11.44 19.95
CA VAL A 263 13.18 -11.18 21.38
C VAL A 263 14.16 -10.02 21.60
N GLY A 264 15.15 -9.85 20.71
CA GLY A 264 16.10 -8.73 20.74
C GLY A 264 15.62 -7.44 20.07
N ALA A 265 14.45 -7.46 19.42
CA ALA A 265 13.89 -6.30 18.74
C ALA A 265 13.15 -5.37 19.72
N SER A 266 12.83 -4.15 19.30
CA SER A 266 12.05 -3.22 20.11
C SER A 266 10.66 -3.78 20.48
N LYS A 267 10.05 -3.27 21.55
CA LYS A 267 8.70 -3.70 21.98
C LYS A 267 7.65 -3.54 20.86
N ASN A 268 7.79 -2.50 20.02
CA ASN A 268 6.89 -2.28 18.89
C ASN A 268 7.11 -3.31 17.78
N GLU A 269 8.35 -3.63 17.44
CA GLU A 269 8.67 -4.68 16.44
C GLU A 269 8.22 -6.05 16.91
N GLN A 270 8.43 -6.39 18.20
CA GLN A 270 7.91 -7.61 18.81
C GLN A 270 6.39 -7.72 18.68
N LYS A 271 5.68 -6.62 18.98
CA LYS A 271 4.22 -6.56 18.85
C LYS A 271 3.80 -6.75 17.39
N LYS A 272 4.46 -6.09 16.43
CA LYS A 272 4.18 -6.23 14.99
C LYS A 272 4.43 -7.64 14.49
N ALA A 273 5.57 -8.23 14.83
CA ALA A 273 5.91 -9.60 14.47
C ALA A 273 4.88 -10.58 15.04
N LYS A 274 4.47 -10.39 16.29
CA LYS A 274 3.41 -11.18 16.94
C LYS A 274 2.07 -11.03 16.24
N GLU A 275 1.63 -9.80 15.93
CA GLU A 275 0.39 -9.55 15.21
C GLU A 275 0.42 -10.14 13.79
N LYS A 276 1.56 -10.06 13.09
CA LYS A 276 1.73 -10.64 11.75
C LYS A 276 1.74 -12.16 11.81
N PHE A 277 2.41 -12.76 12.79
CA PHE A 277 2.42 -14.19 13.05
C PHE A 277 1.00 -14.71 13.33
N GLN A 278 0.22 -14.00 14.15
CA GLN A 278 -1.18 -14.33 14.41
C GLN A 278 -2.03 -14.26 13.13
N ARG A 279 -1.86 -13.23 12.29
CA ARG A 279 -2.53 -13.11 11.00
C ARG A 279 -2.20 -14.27 10.06
N ILE A 280 -0.92 -14.63 9.94
CA ILE A 280 -0.42 -15.76 9.15
C ILE A 280 -1.03 -17.09 9.64
N ASN A 281 -1.05 -17.30 10.96
CA ASN A 281 -1.57 -18.52 11.55
C ASN A 281 -3.09 -18.64 11.34
N ASN A 282 -3.83 -17.55 11.59
CA ASN A 282 -5.26 -17.47 11.31
C ASN A 282 -5.57 -17.71 9.83
N ALA A 283 -4.78 -17.15 8.92
CA ALA A 283 -4.90 -17.37 7.49
C ALA A 283 -4.70 -18.86 7.13
N TYR A 284 -3.63 -19.48 7.62
CA TYR A 284 -3.35 -20.89 7.36
C TYR A 284 -4.45 -21.82 7.91
N GLU A 285 -4.92 -21.59 9.14
CA GLU A 285 -6.03 -22.38 9.74
C GLU A 285 -7.32 -22.25 8.92
N LEU A 286 -7.64 -21.04 8.44
CA LEU A 286 -8.80 -20.81 7.57
C LEU A 286 -8.69 -21.52 6.22
N ILE A 287 -7.48 -21.63 5.66
CA ILE A 287 -7.22 -22.36 4.41
C ILE A 287 -7.30 -23.85 4.64
N LYS A 288 -6.65 -24.33 5.70
CA LYS A 288 -6.62 -25.74 6.11
C LYS A 288 -8.05 -26.26 6.27
N LYS A 289 -8.86 -25.63 7.12
CA LYS A 289 -10.27 -25.99 7.37
C LYS A 289 -11.14 -26.07 6.10
N LYS A 290 -10.74 -25.43 5.01
CA LYS A 290 -11.51 -25.39 3.75
C LYS A 290 -11.03 -26.40 2.71
N ARG A 291 -9.76 -26.81 2.71
CA ARG A 291 -9.16 -27.67 1.67
C ARG A 291 -8.61 -28.99 2.19
N MET A 292 -8.45 -29.13 3.51
CA MET A 292 -7.86 -30.26 4.21
C MET A 292 -8.80 -30.71 5.31
#